data_AF-A0A1K2D420-F1
#
_entry.id   AF-A0A1K2D420-F1
#
_cell.length_a   1.000
_cell.length_b   1.000
_cell.length_c   1.000
_cell.angle_alpha   90.00
_cell.angle_beta   90.00
_cell.angle_gamma   90.00
#
_symmetry.space_group_name_H-M   'P 1'
#
loop_
_entity.id
_entity.type
_entity.pdbx_description
1 polymer ?
#
loop_
_entity_poly.entity_id
_entity_poly.type
_entity_poly.pdbx_seq_one_letter_code
_entity_poly.pdbx_strand_id
1 'polypeptide(L)'
;MNNHQLAAVRKAAVDGLDGAVRTWKKVGMIMDSINASIESRAGNESNIPGHPYVQQGKPEVTEFVALVVDMRNSSDRLQNLQKFPAIDSGFQRVFYETSALLPALATTALFEDGHVTEYLGDGVLILFKVDANDRVKSVRTAYQVADNCVTQTRQIVNELLAERFELPNLSIGAGLSLSKAIVTLVGTSAFMQPKAIGQCVWEASKLSSGTNTVRVSENLKQAWPTAAGGTLRFERLYDLPKKMVGFEIRKP
;
A
#
# COMPACT_ATOMS: atom_id res chain seq x y z
N MET A 1 12.91 10.87 1.31
CA MET A 1 13.47 10.18 2.49
C MET A 1 14.94 10.54 2.69
N ASN A 2 15.41 10.61 3.93
CA ASN A 2 16.83 10.78 4.28
C ASN A 2 17.59 9.43 4.28
N ASN A 3 18.92 9.46 4.43
CA ASN A 3 19.75 8.24 4.36
C ASN A 3 19.37 7.17 5.39
N HIS A 4 19.01 7.57 6.61
CA HIS A 4 18.58 6.64 7.65
C HIS A 4 17.24 5.96 7.28
N GLN A 5 16.29 6.73 6.78
CA GLN A 5 15.01 6.23 6.29
C GLN A 5 15.20 5.28 5.10
N LEU A 6 16.04 5.64 4.13
CA LEU A 6 16.38 4.78 2.99
C LEU A 6 17.00 3.45 3.43
N ALA A 7 17.91 3.49 4.40
CA ALA A 7 18.52 2.28 4.97
C ALA A 7 17.49 1.39 5.69
N ALA A 8 16.58 1.99 6.45
CA ALA A 8 15.51 1.26 7.13
C ALA A 8 14.53 0.59 6.14
N VAL A 9 14.15 1.28 5.07
CA VAL A 9 13.32 0.71 3.99
C VAL A 9 14.04 -0.45 3.31
N ARG A 10 15.32 -0.28 2.97
CA ARG A 10 16.12 -1.38 2.40
C ARG A 10 16.20 -2.56 3.35
N LYS A 11 16.44 -2.32 4.64
CA LYS A 11 16.47 -3.38 5.65
C LYS A 11 15.15 -4.15 5.71
N ALA A 12 14.01 -3.44 5.73
CA ALA A 12 12.69 -4.07 5.73
C ALA A 12 12.45 -4.94 4.48
N ALA A 13 12.86 -4.45 3.30
CA ALA A 13 12.77 -5.22 2.05
C ALA A 13 13.66 -6.48 2.09
N VAL A 14 14.88 -6.36 2.58
CA VAL A 14 15.83 -7.49 2.72
C VAL A 14 15.29 -8.52 3.70
N ASP A 15 14.84 -8.10 4.88
CA ASP A 15 14.32 -9.00 5.92
C ASP A 15 13.09 -9.77 5.43
N GLY A 16 12.18 -9.08 4.73
CA GLY A 16 10.99 -9.67 4.13
C GLY A 16 11.34 -10.70 3.05
N LEU A 17 12.28 -10.36 2.16
CA LEU A 17 12.74 -11.24 1.10
C LEU A 17 13.49 -12.46 1.63
N ASP A 18 14.35 -12.28 2.64
CA ASP A 18 15.05 -13.36 3.34
C ASP A 18 14.07 -14.30 4.04
N GLY A 19 13.03 -13.74 4.66
CA GLY A 19 11.92 -14.49 5.22
C GLY A 19 11.22 -15.34 4.17
N ALA A 20 10.89 -14.75 3.01
CA ALA A 20 10.23 -15.44 1.91
C ALA A 20 11.07 -16.58 1.36
N VAL A 21 12.37 -16.39 1.12
CA VAL A 21 13.27 -17.45 0.66
C VAL A 21 13.34 -18.61 1.65
N ARG A 22 13.41 -18.31 2.96
CA ARG A 22 13.38 -19.37 4.00
C ARG A 22 12.04 -20.10 4.02
N THR A 23 10.93 -19.38 3.91
CA THR A 23 9.59 -19.98 3.88
C THR A 23 9.42 -20.86 2.65
N TRP A 24 9.80 -20.37 1.47
CA TRP A 24 9.70 -21.13 0.22
C TRP A 24 10.49 -22.44 0.28
N LYS A 25 11.70 -22.43 0.85
CA LYS A 25 12.48 -23.67 1.06
C LYS A 25 11.75 -24.71 1.93
N LYS A 26 10.84 -24.30 2.81
CA LYS A 26 10.07 -25.19 3.68
C LYS A 26 8.76 -25.66 3.05
N VAL A 27 8.04 -24.75 2.38
CA VAL A 27 6.67 -25.00 1.92
C VAL A 27 6.55 -25.18 0.41
N GLY A 28 7.55 -24.80 -0.38
CA GLY A 28 7.49 -24.87 -1.85
C GLY A 28 7.19 -26.29 -2.35
N MET A 29 7.83 -27.30 -1.77
CA MET A 29 7.57 -28.72 -2.07
C MET A 29 6.17 -29.17 -1.61
N ILE A 30 5.61 -28.56 -0.56
CA ILE A 30 4.27 -28.86 -0.05
C ILE A 30 3.21 -28.17 -0.93
N MET A 31 3.49 -26.99 -1.50
CA MET A 31 2.56 -26.31 -2.40
C MET A 31 2.34 -27.07 -3.71
N ASP A 32 3.32 -27.87 -4.14
CA ASP A 32 3.19 -28.81 -5.27
C ASP A 32 2.33 -30.04 -4.91
N SER A 33 2.09 -30.31 -3.62
CA SER A 33 1.21 -31.36 -3.11
C SER A 33 -0.01 -30.77 -2.40
N ILE A 34 -1.13 -30.68 -3.11
CA ILE A 34 -2.38 -30.03 -2.66
C ILE A 34 -2.76 -30.41 -1.21
N ASN A 35 -3.08 -29.37 -0.42
CA ASN A 35 -3.69 -29.29 0.92
C ASN A 35 -2.74 -29.02 2.10
N ALA A 36 -2.60 -27.74 2.45
CA ALA A 36 -2.31 -27.33 3.82
C ALA A 36 -3.17 -26.11 4.19
N SER A 37 -4.03 -26.28 5.19
CA SER A 37 -4.82 -25.21 5.80
C SER A 37 -3.95 -24.37 6.73
N ILE A 38 -4.00 -23.05 6.58
CA ILE A 38 -3.33 -22.09 7.45
C ILE A 38 -4.34 -21.57 8.48
N GLU A 39 -4.07 -21.80 9.77
CA GLU A 39 -4.86 -21.23 10.86
C GLU A 39 -4.55 -19.73 11.05
N SER A 40 -5.61 -18.93 11.24
CA SER A 40 -5.49 -17.51 11.58
C SER A 40 -5.45 -17.32 13.10
N ARG A 41 -4.56 -16.42 13.57
CA ARG A 41 -4.58 -15.91 14.94
C ARG A 41 -5.41 -14.62 14.97
N ALA A 42 -6.38 -14.55 15.86
CA ALA A 42 -7.18 -13.37 16.12
C ALA A 42 -6.57 -12.53 17.26
N GLY A 43 -6.57 -11.21 17.09
CA GLY A 43 -6.27 -10.23 18.14
C GLY A 43 -7.16 -9.00 17.96
N ASN A 44 -7.67 -8.45 19.06
CA ASN A 44 -8.56 -7.28 19.12
C ASN A 44 -7.81 -5.94 19.24
N GLU A 45 -6.59 -5.87 18.69
CA GLU A 45 -5.81 -4.64 18.55
C GLU A 45 -6.00 -4.07 17.13
N SER A 46 -5.99 -2.75 16.99
CA SER A 46 -6.18 -2.10 15.69
C SER A 46 -4.97 -1.26 15.30
N ASN A 47 -4.56 -1.41 14.03
CA ASN A 47 -3.56 -0.56 13.39
C ASN A 47 -4.19 0.69 12.75
N ILE A 48 -5.47 1.01 13.01
CA ILE A 48 -6.12 2.21 12.46
C ILE A 48 -5.58 3.44 13.23
N PRO A 49 -4.99 4.46 12.56
CA PRO A 49 -4.36 5.57 13.24
C PRO A 49 -5.35 6.35 14.12
N GLY A 50 -4.99 6.52 15.40
CA GLY A 50 -5.84 7.16 16.41
C GLY A 50 -6.99 6.31 16.94
N HIS A 51 -7.02 5.01 16.62
CA HIS A 51 -8.01 4.03 17.09
C HIS A 51 -7.33 2.73 17.55
N PRO A 52 -6.49 2.74 18.61
CA PRO A 52 -5.73 1.55 19.02
C PRO A 52 -6.63 0.37 19.46
N TYR A 53 -7.87 0.68 19.87
CA TYR A 53 -8.90 -0.29 20.25
C TYR A 53 -10.24 0.09 19.62
N VAL A 54 -10.92 -0.86 18.99
CA VAL A 54 -12.25 -0.65 18.40
C VAL A 54 -13.26 -1.54 19.13
N GLN A 55 -14.35 -0.95 19.64
CA GLN A 55 -15.34 -1.66 20.45
C GLN A 55 -16.55 -2.07 19.61
N GLN A 56 -17.07 -3.27 19.87
CA GLN A 56 -18.30 -3.74 19.25
C GLN A 56 -19.48 -2.83 19.62
N GLY A 57 -20.29 -2.46 18.64
CA GLY A 57 -21.49 -1.63 18.84
C GLY A 57 -21.21 -0.15 19.12
N LYS A 58 -19.95 0.31 19.07
CA LYS A 58 -19.58 1.71 19.25
C LYS A 58 -18.77 2.20 18.03
N PRO A 59 -19.41 2.41 16.87
CA PRO A 59 -18.70 2.91 15.71
C PRO A 59 -18.23 4.34 15.94
N GLU A 60 -17.04 4.66 15.47
CA GLU A 60 -16.48 6.01 15.48
C GLU A 60 -16.42 6.58 14.06
N VAL A 61 -16.47 7.90 13.92
CA VAL A 61 -16.29 8.56 12.63
C VAL A 61 -15.03 9.41 12.69
N THR A 62 -14.09 9.15 11.78
CA THR A 62 -12.82 9.89 11.69
C THR A 62 -12.54 10.28 10.25
N GLU A 63 -11.96 11.46 10.04
CA GLU A 63 -11.47 11.88 8.73
C GLU A 63 -10.08 11.29 8.50
N PHE A 64 -9.91 10.62 7.36
CA PHE A 64 -8.65 10.01 6.96
C PHE A 64 -8.24 10.48 5.58
N VAL A 65 -6.93 10.55 5.36
CA VAL A 65 -6.38 10.33 4.03
C VAL A 65 -6.12 8.83 3.89
N ALA A 66 -6.78 8.19 2.94
CA ALA A 66 -6.52 6.80 2.57
C ALA A 66 -5.54 6.76 1.41
N LEU A 67 -4.52 5.92 1.52
CA LEU A 67 -3.53 5.61 0.49
C LEU A 67 -3.63 4.12 0.16
N VAL A 68 -3.90 3.78 -1.09
CA VAL A 68 -3.72 2.42 -1.61
C VAL A 68 -2.51 2.41 -2.52
N VAL A 69 -1.56 1.53 -2.23
CA VAL A 69 -0.42 1.26 -3.12
C VAL A 69 -0.52 -0.17 -3.60
N ASP A 70 -0.46 -0.37 -4.92
CA ASP A 70 -0.77 -1.66 -5.53
C ASP A 70 0.21 -2.02 -6.66
N MET A 71 0.70 -3.26 -6.68
CA MET A 71 1.68 -3.72 -7.68
C MET A 71 0.99 -3.88 -9.05
N ARG A 72 1.61 -3.37 -10.11
CA ARG A 72 1.05 -3.44 -11.47
C ARG A 72 1.42 -4.75 -12.15
N ASN A 73 0.43 -5.29 -12.86
CA ASN A 73 0.52 -6.50 -13.67
C ASN A 73 0.92 -7.74 -12.86
N SER A 74 0.52 -7.84 -11.59
CA SER A 74 0.82 -9.00 -10.74
C SER A 74 0.22 -10.29 -11.26
N SER A 75 -1.01 -10.24 -11.79
CA SER A 75 -1.64 -11.37 -12.48
C SER A 75 -0.80 -11.86 -13.66
N ASP A 76 -0.31 -10.92 -14.49
CA ASP A 76 0.55 -11.27 -15.62
C ASP A 76 1.89 -11.85 -15.13
N ARG A 77 2.48 -11.29 -14.06
CA ARG A 77 3.72 -11.79 -13.45
C ARG A 77 3.58 -13.21 -12.91
N LEU A 78 2.42 -13.54 -12.35
CA LEU A 78 2.09 -14.88 -11.86
C LEU A 78 1.97 -15.90 -12.99
N GLN A 79 1.37 -15.50 -14.12
CA GLN A 79 1.09 -16.38 -15.26
C GLN A 79 2.23 -16.44 -16.29
N ASN A 80 3.18 -15.52 -16.23
CA ASN A 80 4.27 -15.42 -17.19
C ASN A 80 5.20 -16.65 -17.13
N LEU A 81 5.51 -17.21 -18.30
CA LEU A 81 6.39 -18.37 -18.49
C LEU A 81 7.89 -18.02 -18.54
N GLN A 82 8.24 -16.74 -18.37
CA GLN A 82 9.64 -16.29 -18.32
C GLN A 82 10.36 -16.98 -17.16
N LYS A 83 11.48 -17.63 -17.47
CA LYS A 83 12.32 -18.33 -16.51
C LYS A 83 13.43 -17.42 -16.00
N PHE A 84 13.70 -17.51 -14.71
CA PHE A 84 14.84 -16.86 -14.07
C PHE A 84 15.65 -17.92 -13.32
N PRO A 85 16.99 -17.85 -13.30
CA PRO A 85 17.83 -18.93 -12.77
C PRO A 85 17.51 -19.36 -11.33
N ALA A 86 17.05 -18.42 -10.50
CA ALA A 86 16.75 -18.63 -9.08
C ALA A 86 15.25 -18.71 -8.76
N ILE A 87 14.39 -18.86 -9.78
CA ILE A 87 12.93 -18.85 -9.66
C ILE A 87 12.34 -20.05 -10.43
N ASP A 88 11.68 -20.91 -9.68
CA ASP A 88 11.06 -22.16 -10.13
C ASP A 88 9.66 -21.94 -10.72
N SER A 89 8.93 -20.92 -10.28
CA SER A 89 7.56 -20.64 -10.73
C SER A 89 7.16 -19.16 -10.64
N GLY A 90 6.13 -18.78 -11.40
CA GLY A 90 5.52 -17.45 -11.30
C GLY A 90 4.92 -17.16 -9.92
N PHE A 91 4.46 -18.18 -9.19
CA PHE A 91 3.97 -18.00 -7.81
C PHE A 91 5.11 -17.68 -6.84
N GLN A 92 6.23 -18.40 -6.92
CA GLN A 92 7.43 -18.08 -6.14
C GLN A 92 7.91 -16.66 -6.42
N ARG A 93 7.92 -16.26 -7.69
CA ARG A 93 8.27 -14.90 -8.11
C ARG A 93 7.40 -13.86 -7.40
N VAL A 94 6.08 -13.96 -7.55
CA VAL A 94 5.15 -12.99 -6.95
C VAL A 94 5.25 -13.02 -5.42
N PHE A 95 5.45 -14.20 -4.82
CA PHE A 95 5.68 -14.32 -3.38
C PHE A 95 6.93 -13.55 -2.92
N TYR A 96 8.04 -13.64 -3.66
CA TYR A 96 9.26 -12.88 -3.36
C TYR A 96 9.10 -11.38 -3.62
N GLU A 97 8.51 -11.00 -4.76
CA GLU A 97 8.24 -9.60 -5.12
C GLU A 97 7.39 -8.92 -4.03
N THR A 98 6.27 -9.56 -3.63
CA THR A 98 5.37 -9.04 -2.58
C THR A 98 6.01 -9.04 -1.20
N SER A 99 6.77 -10.08 -0.84
CA SER A 99 7.44 -10.15 0.46
C SER A 99 8.56 -9.13 0.63
N ALA A 100 9.16 -8.64 -0.46
CA ALA A 100 10.07 -7.50 -0.42
C ALA A 100 9.31 -6.16 -0.40
N LEU A 101 8.26 -6.04 -1.23
CA LEU A 101 7.54 -4.79 -1.44
C LEU A 101 6.71 -4.36 -0.22
N LEU A 102 5.89 -5.26 0.33
CA LEU A 102 4.90 -4.91 1.35
C LEU A 102 5.53 -4.38 2.65
N PRO A 103 6.61 -4.98 3.21
CA PRO A 103 7.30 -4.44 4.38
C PRO A 103 8.00 -3.11 4.09
N ALA A 104 8.52 -2.93 2.87
CA ALA A 104 9.16 -1.68 2.46
C ALA A 104 8.13 -0.53 2.42
N LEU A 105 6.95 -0.77 1.84
CA LEU A 105 5.84 0.19 1.82
C LEU A 105 5.34 0.53 3.24
N ALA A 106 5.17 -0.49 4.09
CA ALA A 106 4.77 -0.29 5.48
C ALA A 106 5.77 0.59 6.24
N THR A 107 7.07 0.32 6.06
CA THR A 107 8.15 1.08 6.69
C THR A 107 8.16 2.54 6.20
N THR A 108 7.98 2.76 4.90
CA THR A 108 7.89 4.11 4.32
C THR A 108 6.72 4.92 4.91
N ALA A 109 5.58 4.28 5.13
CA ALA A 109 4.41 4.94 5.72
C ALA A 109 4.61 5.34 7.19
N LEU A 110 5.28 4.48 7.97
CA LEU A 110 5.49 4.68 9.40
C LEU A 110 6.34 5.92 9.74
N PHE A 111 7.20 6.39 8.82
CA PHE A 111 7.98 7.61 9.07
C PHE A 111 7.14 8.86 9.28
N GLU A 112 5.89 8.83 8.82
CA GLU A 112 4.97 9.96 8.84
C GLU A 112 3.62 9.57 9.48
N ASP A 113 3.64 8.61 10.41
CA ASP A 113 2.47 8.11 11.15
C ASP A 113 1.34 7.58 10.24
N GLY A 114 1.72 7.07 9.06
CA GLY A 114 0.83 6.29 8.21
C GLY A 114 0.87 4.83 8.64
N HIS A 115 -0.30 4.23 8.87
CA HIS A 115 -0.40 2.84 9.33
C HIS A 115 -1.05 1.96 8.27
N VAL A 116 -0.41 0.81 8.00
CA VAL A 116 -1.03 -0.25 7.19
C VAL A 116 -2.13 -0.90 7.99
N THR A 117 -3.35 -0.80 7.49
CA THR A 117 -4.55 -1.38 8.12
C THR A 117 -4.94 -2.70 7.49
N GLU A 118 -4.70 -2.85 6.18
CA GLU A 118 -5.00 -4.07 5.43
C GLU A 118 -3.89 -4.34 4.40
N TYR A 119 -3.46 -5.59 4.31
CA TYR A 119 -2.69 -6.11 3.17
C TYR A 119 -3.68 -6.71 2.17
N LEU A 120 -3.63 -6.25 0.92
CA LEU A 120 -4.59 -6.54 -0.13
C LEU A 120 -3.92 -7.37 -1.23
N GLY A 121 -3.54 -8.61 -0.91
CA GLY A 121 -2.74 -9.43 -1.82
C GLY A 121 -1.35 -8.83 -2.04
N ASP A 122 -1.15 -8.18 -3.18
CA ASP A 122 0.07 -7.50 -3.60
C ASP A 122 0.06 -5.97 -3.37
N GLY A 123 -1.00 -5.46 -2.73
CA GLY A 123 -1.13 -4.06 -2.33
C GLY A 123 -1.27 -3.85 -0.83
N VAL A 124 -1.25 -2.57 -0.42
CA VAL A 124 -1.48 -2.13 0.97
C VAL A 124 -2.53 -1.03 1.01
N LEU A 125 -3.39 -1.06 2.04
CA LEU A 125 -4.19 0.08 2.47
C LEU A 125 -3.52 0.74 3.68
N ILE A 126 -3.08 1.98 3.49
CA ILE A 126 -2.48 2.84 4.51
C ILE A 126 -3.47 3.94 4.85
N LEU A 127 -3.68 4.20 6.14
CA LEU A 127 -4.47 5.34 6.60
C LEU A 127 -3.59 6.35 7.31
N PHE A 128 -3.93 7.62 7.14
CA PHE A 128 -3.43 8.75 7.92
C PHE A 128 -4.63 9.44 8.57
N LYS A 129 -4.63 9.54 9.90
CA LYS A 129 -5.64 10.33 10.59
C LYS A 129 -5.41 11.80 10.26
N VAL A 130 -6.48 12.49 9.85
CA VAL A 130 -6.39 13.92 9.56
C VAL A 130 -6.37 14.70 10.87
N ASP A 131 -5.36 15.54 11.05
CA ASP A 131 -5.33 16.54 12.11
C ASP A 131 -6.33 17.66 11.76
N ALA A 132 -7.36 17.83 12.58
CA ALA A 132 -8.37 18.86 12.39
C ALA A 132 -7.79 20.29 12.48
N ASN A 133 -6.67 20.47 13.18
CA ASN A 133 -5.99 21.76 13.30
C ASN A 133 -5.04 22.02 12.12
N ASP A 134 -4.61 20.98 11.41
CA ASP A 134 -3.69 21.10 10.27
C ASP A 134 -3.98 20.04 9.18
N ARG A 135 -5.17 20.17 8.59
CA ARG A 135 -5.64 19.31 7.50
C ARG A 135 -4.73 19.36 6.28
N VAL A 136 -4.14 20.54 6.01
CA VAL A 136 -3.22 20.77 4.90
C VAL A 136 -1.93 19.97 5.07
N LYS A 137 -1.32 20.01 6.27
CA LYS A 137 -0.14 19.19 6.57
C LYS A 137 -0.45 17.72 6.45
N SER A 138 -1.60 17.27 6.94
CA SER A 138 -2.02 15.86 6.83
C SER A 138 -2.06 15.40 5.36
N VAL A 139 -2.66 16.19 4.47
CA VAL A 139 -2.73 15.91 3.04
C VAL A 139 -1.35 15.92 2.37
N ARG A 140 -0.51 16.92 2.67
CA ARG A 140 0.85 17.02 2.12
C ARG A 140 1.72 15.82 2.55
N THR A 141 1.58 15.41 3.80
CA THR A 141 2.34 14.31 4.41
C THR A 141 1.97 12.99 3.74
N ALA A 142 0.67 12.70 3.61
CA ALA A 142 0.20 11.50 2.93
C ALA A 142 0.66 11.43 1.46
N TYR A 143 0.67 12.57 0.74
CA TYR A 143 1.24 12.63 -0.60
C TYR A 143 2.74 12.37 -0.63
N GLN A 144 3.51 12.96 0.29
CA GLN A 144 4.95 12.72 0.35
C GLN A 144 5.26 11.24 0.56
N VAL A 145 4.47 10.55 1.38
CA VAL A 145 4.56 9.09 1.53
C VAL A 145 4.21 8.39 0.22
N ALA A 146 3.08 8.70 -0.41
CA ALA A 146 2.68 8.08 -1.67
C ALA A 146 3.74 8.24 -2.78
N ASP A 147 4.33 9.44 -2.87
CA ASP A 147 5.41 9.75 -3.79
C ASP A 147 6.68 8.94 -3.47
N ASN A 148 7.09 8.89 -2.19
CA ASN A 148 8.20 8.06 -1.74
C ASN A 148 7.97 6.57 -2.02
N CYS A 149 6.72 6.09 -1.97
CA CYS A 149 6.37 4.72 -2.33
C CYS A 149 6.64 4.44 -3.81
N VAL A 150 6.07 5.25 -4.73
CA VAL A 150 6.20 5.02 -6.18
C VAL A 150 7.58 5.38 -6.75
N THR A 151 8.39 6.13 -6.01
CA THR A 151 9.76 6.52 -6.39
C THR A 151 10.81 5.70 -5.63
N GLN A 152 11.29 6.21 -4.49
CA GLN A 152 12.45 5.71 -3.77
C GLN A 152 12.26 4.29 -3.22
N THR A 153 11.09 4.00 -2.65
CA THR A 153 10.79 2.67 -2.08
C THR A 153 10.77 1.61 -3.17
N ARG A 154 10.02 1.87 -4.26
CA ARG A 154 9.99 1.00 -5.43
C ARG A 154 11.37 0.79 -6.03
N GLN A 155 12.20 1.83 -6.11
CA GLN A 155 13.57 1.73 -6.62
C GLN A 155 14.42 0.78 -5.75
N ILE A 156 14.39 0.93 -4.42
CA ILE A 156 15.12 0.05 -3.50
C ILE A 156 14.71 -1.42 -3.70
N VAL A 157 13.41 -1.67 -3.80
CA VAL A 157 12.88 -3.04 -4.00
C VAL A 157 13.32 -3.59 -5.36
N ASN A 158 13.27 -2.78 -6.42
CA ASN A 158 13.69 -3.18 -7.76
C ASN A 158 15.17 -3.52 -7.83
N GLU A 159 16.03 -2.68 -7.24
CA GLU A 159 17.47 -2.94 -7.15
C GLU A 159 17.73 -4.28 -6.44
N LEU A 160 17.07 -4.52 -5.31
CA LEU A 160 17.22 -5.76 -4.54
C LEU A 160 16.78 -7.01 -5.33
N LEU A 161 15.64 -6.93 -6.03
CA LEU A 161 15.11 -8.04 -6.82
C LEU A 161 15.96 -8.33 -8.06
N ALA A 162 16.49 -7.29 -8.70
CA ALA A 162 17.41 -7.42 -9.83
C ALA A 162 18.75 -8.04 -9.38
N GLU A 163 19.34 -7.54 -8.30
CA GLU A 163 20.63 -8.02 -7.76
C GLU A 163 20.58 -9.49 -7.34
N ARG A 164 19.46 -9.94 -6.74
CA ARG A 164 19.36 -11.30 -6.18
C ARG A 164 18.83 -12.35 -7.14
N PHE A 165 17.94 -11.96 -8.05
CA PHE A 165 17.14 -12.91 -8.82
C PHE A 165 17.01 -12.53 -10.29
N GLU A 166 17.66 -11.46 -10.74
CA GLU A 166 17.59 -10.96 -12.12
C GLU A 166 16.15 -10.63 -12.57
N LEU A 167 15.29 -10.29 -11.62
CA LEU A 167 13.88 -10.02 -11.88
C LEU A 167 13.67 -8.62 -12.51
N PRO A 168 12.71 -8.48 -13.43
CA PRO A 168 12.41 -7.19 -14.05
C PRO A 168 11.70 -6.27 -13.06
N ASN A 169 12.00 -4.98 -13.18
CA ASN A 169 11.45 -3.92 -12.34
C ASN A 169 9.94 -4.05 -12.13
N LEU A 170 9.53 -3.91 -10.87
CA LEU A 170 8.16 -3.66 -10.47
C LEU A 170 7.75 -2.26 -10.91
N SER A 171 6.48 -2.17 -11.30
CA SER A 171 5.73 -0.94 -11.38
C SER A 171 4.66 -0.98 -10.31
N ILE A 172 4.41 0.14 -9.63
CA ILE A 172 3.35 0.23 -8.62
C ILE A 172 2.54 1.50 -8.85
N GLY A 173 1.26 1.48 -8.49
CA GLY A 173 0.38 2.64 -8.53
C GLY A 173 -0.01 3.08 -7.13
N ALA A 174 -0.11 4.39 -6.91
CA ALA A 174 -0.58 4.95 -5.65
C ALA A 174 -1.85 5.78 -5.86
N GLY A 175 -2.91 5.43 -5.13
CA GLY A 175 -4.17 6.17 -5.10
C GLY A 175 -4.38 6.82 -3.74
N LEU A 176 -4.68 8.10 -3.70
CA LEU A 176 -4.99 8.83 -2.48
C LEU A 176 -6.40 9.44 -2.52
N SER A 177 -7.13 9.35 -1.41
CA SER A 177 -8.37 10.08 -1.24
C SER A 177 -8.58 10.52 0.21
N LEU A 178 -9.39 11.56 0.40
CA LEU A 178 -9.70 12.20 1.67
C LEU A 178 -11.20 12.18 1.91
N SER A 179 -11.63 11.57 3.02
CA SER A 179 -13.02 11.61 3.48
C SER A 179 -13.13 11.17 4.93
N LYS A 180 -14.30 11.41 5.53
CA LYS A 180 -14.71 10.69 6.74
C LYS A 180 -14.89 9.20 6.44
N ALA A 181 -14.58 8.35 7.41
CA ALA A 181 -14.82 6.92 7.39
C ALA A 181 -15.38 6.47 8.75
N ILE A 182 -16.19 5.42 8.72
CA ILE A 182 -16.71 4.73 9.90
C ILE A 182 -15.65 3.71 10.34
N VAL A 183 -15.19 3.81 11.58
CA VAL A 183 -14.32 2.83 12.23
C VAL A 183 -15.19 1.92 13.10
N THR A 184 -15.22 0.62 12.78
CA THR A 184 -16.05 -0.36 13.49
C THR A 184 -15.44 -1.76 13.41
N LEU A 185 -15.93 -2.68 14.24
CA LEU A 185 -15.67 -4.11 14.07
C LEU A 185 -16.60 -4.69 12.99
N VAL A 186 -16.06 -5.53 12.13
CA VAL A 186 -16.78 -6.32 11.12
C VAL A 186 -16.33 -7.77 11.22
N GLY A 187 -17.28 -8.70 11.21
CA GLY A 187 -16.97 -10.12 11.26
C GLY A 187 -18.07 -10.96 11.91
N THR A 188 -17.71 -12.19 12.29
CA THR A 188 -18.58 -13.10 13.04
C THR A 188 -18.24 -13.04 14.52
N SER A 189 -19.08 -13.64 15.38
CA SER A 189 -18.80 -13.71 16.82
C SER A 189 -17.46 -14.37 17.17
N ALA A 190 -16.96 -15.27 16.31
CA ALA A 190 -15.67 -15.94 16.49
C ALA A 190 -14.48 -15.14 15.93
N PHE A 191 -14.73 -14.22 14.99
CA PHE A 191 -13.68 -13.50 14.30
C PHE A 191 -14.15 -12.10 13.93
N MET A 192 -13.69 -11.11 14.70
CA MET A 192 -13.94 -9.70 14.47
C MET A 192 -12.66 -9.02 14.02
N GLN A 193 -12.78 -8.10 13.07
CA GLN A 193 -11.68 -7.25 12.62
C GLN A 193 -12.08 -5.78 12.67
N PRO A 194 -11.21 -4.90 13.20
CA PRO A 194 -11.31 -3.47 12.99
C PRO A 194 -11.29 -3.14 11.49
N LYS A 195 -12.25 -2.34 11.02
CA LYS A 195 -12.30 -1.83 9.66
C LYS A 195 -12.63 -0.35 9.65
N ALA A 196 -11.99 0.37 8.72
CA ALA A 196 -12.37 1.72 8.33
C ALA A 196 -13.14 1.66 7.00
N ILE A 197 -14.39 2.09 7.01
CA ILE A 197 -15.29 2.05 5.84
C ILE A 197 -15.62 3.49 5.46
N GLY A 198 -15.10 3.94 4.31
CA GLY A 198 -15.30 5.30 3.84
C GLY A 198 -15.12 5.45 2.34
N GLN A 199 -15.62 6.55 1.79
CA GLN A 199 -15.45 6.89 0.38
C GLN A 199 -13.96 6.98 0.01
N CYS A 200 -13.12 7.51 0.89
CA CYS A 200 -11.68 7.59 0.70
C CYS A 200 -11.02 6.23 0.43
N VAL A 201 -11.43 5.18 1.14
CA VAL A 201 -10.89 3.83 0.96
C VAL A 201 -11.26 3.29 -0.43
N TRP A 202 -12.53 3.42 -0.82
CA TRP A 202 -13.01 2.97 -2.12
C TRP A 202 -12.33 3.75 -3.26
N GLU A 203 -12.29 5.07 -3.20
CA GLU A 203 -11.66 5.90 -4.23
C GLU A 203 -10.17 5.63 -4.36
N ALA A 204 -9.44 5.56 -3.24
CA ALA A 204 -8.01 5.26 -3.24
C ALA A 204 -7.72 3.94 -3.97
N SER A 205 -8.54 2.90 -3.77
CA SER A 205 -8.41 1.62 -4.47
C SER A 205 -8.60 1.70 -5.99
N LYS A 206 -9.39 2.66 -6.49
CA LYS A 206 -9.58 2.86 -7.94
C LYS A 206 -8.46 3.70 -8.53
N LEU A 207 -7.97 4.66 -7.75
CA LEU A 207 -6.88 5.56 -8.14
C LEU A 207 -5.51 4.87 -8.16
N SER A 208 -5.31 3.79 -7.40
CA SER A 208 -4.07 2.99 -7.43
C SER A 208 -3.82 2.28 -8.77
N SER A 209 -4.73 2.41 -9.74
CA SER A 209 -4.59 1.90 -11.11
C SER A 209 -3.42 2.51 -11.91
N GLY A 210 -2.91 3.68 -11.53
CA GLY A 210 -1.81 4.36 -12.25
C GLY A 210 -0.48 3.58 -12.24
N THR A 211 0.42 3.91 -13.17
CA THR A 211 1.74 3.25 -13.27
C THR A 211 2.84 4.21 -12.83
N ASN A 212 3.51 3.89 -11.71
CA ASN A 212 4.62 4.67 -11.14
C ASN A 212 4.26 6.14 -10.91
N THR A 213 3.02 6.38 -10.51
CA THR A 213 2.46 7.72 -10.37
C THR A 213 1.50 7.75 -9.18
N VAL A 214 1.25 8.97 -8.70
CA VAL A 214 0.28 9.25 -7.63
C VAL A 214 -0.96 9.85 -8.27
N ARG A 215 -2.11 9.19 -8.06
CA ARG A 215 -3.43 9.68 -8.46
C ARG A 215 -4.24 10.03 -7.23
N VAL A 216 -5.03 11.10 -7.31
CA VAL A 216 -5.77 11.65 -6.17
C VAL A 216 -7.24 11.87 -6.49
N SER A 217 -8.10 11.80 -5.47
CA SER A 217 -9.50 12.17 -5.61
C SER A 217 -9.70 13.69 -5.71
N GLU A 218 -10.88 14.09 -6.19
CA GLU A 218 -11.28 15.48 -6.22
C GLU A 218 -11.27 16.14 -4.83
N ASN A 219 -11.78 15.45 -3.80
CA ASN A 219 -11.78 15.96 -2.43
C ASN A 219 -10.37 16.25 -1.91
N LEU A 220 -9.41 15.36 -2.22
CA LEU A 220 -8.02 15.58 -1.82
C LEU A 220 -7.41 16.76 -2.57
N LYS A 221 -7.63 16.86 -3.89
CA LYS A 221 -7.18 18.02 -4.68
C LYS A 221 -7.75 19.33 -4.13
N GLN A 222 -9.01 19.37 -3.72
CA GLN A 222 -9.63 20.56 -3.13
C GLN A 222 -9.04 20.91 -1.75
N ALA A 223 -8.62 19.91 -0.99
CA ALA A 223 -7.92 20.10 0.29
C ALA A 223 -6.42 20.43 0.11
N TRP A 224 -5.90 20.36 -1.11
CA TRP A 224 -4.50 20.65 -1.41
C TRP A 224 -4.21 22.14 -1.24
N PRO A 225 -3.11 22.53 -0.56
CA PRO A 225 -2.78 23.94 -0.40
C PRO A 225 -2.43 24.57 -1.75
N THR A 226 -3.09 25.68 -2.09
CA THR A 226 -2.70 26.53 -3.22
C THR A 226 -1.80 27.65 -2.71
N ALA A 227 -0.49 27.53 -2.91
CA ALA A 227 0.46 28.60 -2.64
C ALA A 227 1.00 29.19 -3.95
N ALA A 228 1.32 30.49 -3.94
CA ALA A 228 2.03 31.12 -5.06
C ALA A 228 3.37 30.42 -5.27
N GLY A 229 3.64 29.96 -6.50
CA GLY A 229 4.83 29.18 -6.84
C GLY A 229 4.71 27.65 -6.62
N GLY A 230 3.51 27.13 -6.33
CA GLY A 230 3.29 25.68 -6.28
C GLY A 230 3.61 24.99 -7.61
N THR A 231 4.38 23.91 -7.55
CA THR A 231 4.93 23.23 -8.75
C THR A 231 4.13 22.02 -9.22
N LEU A 232 3.21 21.51 -8.39
CA LEU A 232 2.41 20.33 -8.73
C LEU A 232 1.27 20.70 -9.69
N ARG A 233 1.12 19.90 -10.75
CA ARG A 233 -0.02 19.99 -11.68
C ARG A 233 -0.93 18.78 -11.50
N PHE A 234 -2.23 19.03 -11.62
CA PHE A 234 -3.27 18.00 -11.50
C PHE A 234 -3.92 17.79 -12.86
N GLU A 235 -3.63 16.67 -13.50
CA GLU A 235 -4.19 16.30 -14.80
C GLU A 235 -5.42 15.43 -14.59
N ARG A 236 -6.57 15.81 -15.17
CA ARG A 236 -7.81 15.07 -15.00
C ARG A 236 -7.71 13.69 -15.64
N LEU A 237 -8.16 12.67 -14.91
CA LEU A 237 -8.25 11.29 -15.38
C LEU A 237 -9.59 11.01 -16.07
N TYR A 238 -9.55 10.13 -17.06
CA TYR A 238 -10.72 9.71 -17.84
C TYR A 238 -10.90 8.18 -17.88
N ASP A 239 -9.98 7.43 -17.28
CA ASP A 239 -9.95 5.97 -17.14
C ASP A 239 -10.60 5.48 -15.82
N LEU A 240 -11.32 6.35 -15.12
CA LEU A 240 -11.99 6.05 -13.86
C LEU A 240 -13.48 5.70 -14.05
N PRO A 241 -14.12 5.04 -13.07
CA PRO A 241 -15.57 4.79 -13.11
C PRO A 241 -16.36 6.08 -13.39
N LYS A 242 -17.45 5.98 -14.17
CA LYS A 242 -18.21 7.14 -14.71
C LYS A 242 -18.57 8.25 -13.72
N LYS A 243 -18.75 7.92 -12.44
CA LYS A 243 -19.16 8.87 -11.39
C LYS A 243 -17.98 9.40 -10.55
N MET A 244 -16.75 9.00 -10.87
CA MET A 244 -15.56 9.33 -10.11
C MET A 244 -14.74 10.38 -10.84
N VAL A 245 -14.34 11.42 -10.12
CA VAL A 245 -13.41 12.43 -10.60
C VAL A 245 -12.09 12.25 -9.86
N GLY A 246 -11.01 12.14 -10.63
CA GLY A 246 -9.67 11.99 -10.10
C GLY A 246 -8.64 12.67 -10.98
N PHE A 247 -7.45 12.81 -10.42
CA PHE A 247 -6.36 13.55 -11.05
C PHE A 247 -5.05 12.78 -10.89
N GLU A 248 -4.22 12.77 -11.92
CA GLU A 248 -2.82 12.37 -11.82
C GLU A 248 -1.97 13.58 -11.43
N ILE A 249 -1.05 13.40 -10.48
CA ILE A 249 -0.12 14.46 -10.09
C ILE A 249 1.10 14.41 -11.01
N ARG A 250 1.38 15.52 -11.68
CA ARG A 250 2.62 15.75 -12.43
C ARG A 250 3.54 16.67 -11.65
N LYS A 251 4.81 16.27 -11.58
CA LYS A 251 5.92 17.14 -11.19
C LYS A 251 6.46 17.85 -12.44
N PRO A 252 7.02 19.07 -12.31
CA PRO A 252 7.69 19.74 -13.43
C PRO A 252 8.86 18.94 -13.97
#